data_AF-A0A6J1PIC9-F1
#
_entry.id   AF-A0A6J1PIC9-F1
#
_cell.length_a   1.000
_cell.length_b   1.000
_cell.length_c   1.000
_cell.angle_alpha   90.00
_cell.angle_beta   90.00
_cell.angle_gamma   90.00
#
_symmetry.space_group_name_H-M   'P 1'
#
loop_
_entity.id
_entity.type
_entity.pdbx_description
1 polymer ?
#
loop_
_entity_poly.entity_id
_entity_poly.type
_entity_poly.pdbx_seq_one_letter_code
_entity_poly.pdbx_strand_id
1 'polypeptide(L)'
;MFSFHKPKVYRSSTGCCICKAKSSSSRFTDSKKYEDDFMLCFQLDERRSGEICNACVLLVKRFKKLPPGNDRNWRHVVDARAGPGIKSLTKFKAKNKRKLKDKPDKFAKKKHVYVKTEADREQSPSISDDLNGWLNRNFAS
;
A
#
# COMPACT_ATOMS: atom_id res chain seq x y z
N MET A 1 -13.82 -20.34 16.73
CA MET A 1 -12.68 -20.03 15.83
C MET A 1 -13.19 -19.21 14.66
N PHE A 2 -12.61 -18.04 14.38
CA PHE A 2 -12.89 -17.33 13.13
C PHE A 2 -12.21 -18.07 11.97
N SER A 3 -13.01 -18.72 11.13
CA SER A 3 -12.51 -19.27 9.87
C SER A 3 -12.00 -18.10 9.02
N PHE A 4 -10.69 -18.05 8.77
CA PHE A 4 -10.07 -17.01 7.94
C PHE A 4 -10.44 -17.24 6.47
N HIS A 5 -11.67 -16.84 6.11
CA HIS A 5 -12.12 -16.80 4.72
C HIS A 5 -11.24 -15.85 3.93
N LYS A 6 -10.37 -16.42 3.10
CA LYS A 6 -9.48 -15.70 2.18
C LYS A 6 -10.37 -14.85 1.25
N PRO A 7 -10.32 -13.51 1.33
CA PRO A 7 -11.26 -12.67 0.59
C PRO A 7 -11.15 -12.89 -0.92
N LYS A 8 -12.31 -12.99 -1.60
CA LYS A 8 -12.35 -13.22 -3.05
C LYS A 8 -11.79 -12.01 -3.79
N VAL A 9 -10.71 -12.22 -4.55
CA VAL A 9 -10.08 -11.18 -5.37
C VAL A 9 -10.64 -11.24 -6.79
N TYR A 10 -11.15 -10.11 -7.27
CA TYR A 10 -11.59 -9.95 -8.66
C TYR A 10 -10.47 -9.38 -9.51
N ARG A 11 -10.38 -9.81 -10.78
CA ARG A 11 -9.38 -9.37 -11.74
C ARG A 11 -10.05 -8.73 -12.96
N SER A 12 -9.36 -7.76 -13.53
CA SER A 12 -9.67 -7.12 -14.82
C SER A 12 -8.50 -7.36 -15.78
N SER A 13 -8.79 -7.56 -17.05
CA SER A 13 -7.78 -7.81 -18.10
C SER A 13 -6.98 -6.54 -18.41
N THR A 14 -7.70 -5.43 -18.59
CA THR A 14 -7.17 -4.07 -18.84
C THR A 14 -6.61 -3.45 -17.55
N GLY A 15 -7.35 -3.55 -16.45
CA GLY A 15 -7.08 -2.90 -15.17
C GLY A 15 -7.73 -1.53 -15.04
N CYS A 16 -7.74 -0.99 -13.82
CA CYS A 16 -8.42 0.27 -13.48
C CYS A 16 -7.93 1.44 -14.37
N CYS A 17 -8.83 2.14 -15.07
CA CYS A 17 -8.50 3.25 -15.96
C CYS A 17 -7.65 4.35 -15.30
N ILE A 18 -7.88 4.61 -14.00
CA ILE A 18 -7.16 5.58 -13.17
C ILE A 18 -5.82 5.05 -12.66
N CYS A 19 -5.83 4.01 -11.80
CA CYS A 19 -4.62 3.58 -11.08
C CYS A 19 -3.88 2.39 -11.71
N LYS A 20 -4.42 1.80 -12.78
CA LYS A 20 -3.93 0.62 -13.50
C LYS A 20 -3.82 -0.68 -12.69
N ALA A 21 -4.47 -0.75 -11.52
CA ALA A 21 -4.57 -1.99 -10.75
C ALA A 21 -5.42 -3.04 -11.49
N LYS A 22 -4.89 -4.25 -11.66
CA LYS A 22 -5.60 -5.41 -12.25
C LYS A 22 -6.30 -6.32 -11.22
N SER A 23 -6.38 -5.89 -9.96
CA SER A 23 -7.04 -6.63 -8.87
C SER A 23 -7.80 -5.70 -7.92
N SER A 24 -8.97 -6.14 -7.47
CA SER A 24 -9.87 -5.41 -6.55
C SER A 24 -10.56 -6.38 -5.58
N SER A 25 -10.93 -5.91 -4.39
CA SER A 25 -11.64 -6.70 -3.35
C SER A 25 -13.13 -6.91 -3.67
N SER A 26 -13.71 -6.06 -4.52
CA SER A 26 -15.00 -6.27 -5.17
C SER A 26 -14.84 -6.18 -6.69
N ARG A 27 -15.89 -6.51 -7.45
CA ARG A 27 -15.88 -6.42 -8.91
C ARG A 27 -15.51 -5.01 -9.39
N PHE A 28 -14.87 -4.95 -10.55
CA PHE A 28 -14.70 -3.71 -11.28
C PHE A 28 -16.07 -3.23 -11.81
N THR A 29 -16.21 -1.93 -12.04
CA THR A 29 -17.42 -1.32 -12.61
C THR A 29 -17.06 -0.50 -13.85
N ASP A 30 -18.02 -0.22 -14.71
CA ASP A 30 -17.86 0.74 -15.82
C ASP A 30 -17.61 2.17 -15.26
N SER A 31 -16.77 2.94 -15.93
CA SER A 31 -16.39 4.31 -15.53
C SER A 31 -17.46 5.37 -15.77
N LYS A 32 -18.37 5.19 -16.73
CA LYS A 32 -19.27 6.24 -17.29
C LYS A 32 -19.92 7.16 -16.27
N LYS A 33 -20.36 6.63 -15.12
CA LYS A 33 -21.02 7.38 -14.04
C LYS A 33 -20.08 8.38 -13.30
N TYR A 34 -18.77 8.27 -13.49
CA TYR A 34 -17.76 8.99 -12.72
C TYR A 34 -16.80 9.83 -13.58
N GLU A 35 -16.92 9.78 -14.92
CA GLU A 35 -15.93 10.35 -15.84
C GLU A 35 -15.80 11.87 -15.72
N ASP A 36 -16.91 12.57 -15.49
CA ASP A 36 -16.92 14.02 -15.30
C ASP A 36 -16.22 14.46 -14.00
N ASP A 37 -16.22 13.60 -12.96
CA ASP A 37 -15.50 13.87 -11.71
C ASP A 37 -14.00 13.57 -11.81
N PHE A 38 -13.55 12.77 -12.80
CA PHE A 38 -12.17 12.28 -12.86
C PHE A 38 -11.14 13.39 -13.02
N MET A 39 -11.41 14.35 -13.92
CA MET A 39 -10.49 15.45 -14.23
C MET A 39 -10.12 16.23 -12.96
N LEU A 40 -11.13 16.62 -12.19
CA LEU A 40 -10.94 17.42 -10.97
C LEU A 40 -10.47 16.58 -9.77
N CYS A 41 -11.03 15.38 -9.57
CA CYS A 41 -10.67 14.51 -8.44
C CYS A 41 -9.21 14.02 -8.51
N PHE A 42 -8.73 13.68 -9.70
CA PHE A 42 -7.41 13.08 -9.90
C PHE A 42 -6.38 14.03 -10.53
N GLN A 43 -6.77 15.25 -10.93
CA GLN A 43 -5.93 16.20 -11.67
C GLN A 43 -5.33 15.52 -12.93
N LEU A 44 -6.23 15.07 -13.81
CA LEU A 44 -5.88 14.48 -15.11
C LEU A 44 -5.90 15.55 -16.19
N ASP A 45 -4.96 15.45 -17.14
CA ASP A 45 -4.92 16.28 -18.35
C ASP A 45 -5.87 15.75 -19.46
N GLU A 46 -6.23 14.46 -19.41
CA GLU A 46 -7.04 13.77 -20.42
C GLU A 46 -8.17 12.94 -19.77
N ARG A 47 -9.37 12.95 -20.39
CA ARG A 47 -10.48 12.07 -19.99
C ARG A 47 -10.09 10.61 -20.19
N ARG A 48 -10.37 9.75 -19.19
CA ARG A 48 -10.13 8.30 -19.27
C ARG A 48 -11.41 7.52 -19.02
N SER A 49 -11.66 6.51 -19.86
CA SER A 49 -12.78 5.58 -19.75
C SER A 49 -12.30 4.13 -19.58
N GLY A 50 -13.23 3.22 -19.25
CA GLY A 50 -12.98 1.79 -19.11
C GLY A 50 -13.47 1.21 -17.77
N GLU A 51 -12.77 0.19 -17.26
CA GLU A 51 -13.10 -0.37 -15.94
C GLU A 51 -12.47 0.45 -14.81
N ILE A 52 -13.21 0.69 -13.72
CA ILE A 52 -12.71 1.33 -12.50
C ILE A 52 -12.76 0.37 -11.30
N CYS A 53 -11.72 0.40 -10.46
CA CYS A 53 -11.67 -0.40 -9.23
C CYS A 53 -12.38 0.30 -8.06
N ASN A 54 -12.86 -0.49 -7.10
CA ASN A 54 -13.61 0.02 -5.94
C ASN A 54 -12.87 1.11 -5.16
N ALA A 55 -11.55 1.00 -4.99
CA ALA A 55 -10.75 2.02 -4.31
C ALA A 55 -10.85 3.39 -5.01
N CYS A 56 -10.77 3.43 -6.35
CA CYS A 56 -10.90 4.68 -7.11
C CYS A 56 -12.34 5.22 -7.07
N VAL A 57 -13.36 4.36 -7.11
CA VAL A 57 -14.76 4.78 -6.90
C VAL A 57 -14.98 5.42 -5.53
N LEU A 58 -14.38 4.87 -4.47
CA LEU A 58 -14.45 5.43 -3.12
C LEU A 58 -13.75 6.79 -3.01
N LEU A 59 -12.67 7.02 -3.77
CA LEU A 59 -12.02 8.33 -3.84
C LEU A 59 -12.92 9.37 -4.51
N VAL A 60 -13.55 9.07 -5.65
CA VAL A 60 -14.51 9.97 -6.31
C VAL A 60 -15.71 10.26 -5.39
N LYS A 61 -16.27 9.24 -4.73
CA LYS A 61 -17.38 9.42 -3.77
C LYS A 61 -16.97 10.25 -2.55
N ARG A 62 -15.71 10.15 -2.08
CA ARG A 62 -15.17 11.01 -1.02
C ARG A 62 -14.99 12.43 -1.54
N PHE A 63 -14.45 12.61 -2.75
CA PHE A 63 -14.20 13.91 -3.37
C PHE A 63 -15.47 14.77 -3.44
N LYS A 64 -16.57 14.21 -3.95
CA LYS A 64 -17.89 14.89 -4.02
C LYS A 64 -18.50 15.29 -2.66
N LYS A 65 -17.92 14.83 -1.53
CA LYS A 65 -18.36 15.15 -0.16
C LYS A 65 -17.43 16.14 0.57
N LEU A 66 -16.41 16.66 -0.10
CA LEU A 66 -15.49 17.64 0.49
C LEU A 66 -16.09 19.05 0.38
N PRO A 67 -15.85 19.93 1.37
CA PRO A 67 -16.24 21.32 1.26
C PRO A 67 -15.44 22.02 0.13
N PRO A 68 -16.02 23.05 -0.52
CA PRO A 68 -15.29 23.87 -1.47
C PRO A 68 -14.08 24.55 -0.79
N GLY A 69 -12.97 24.71 -1.52
CA GLY A 69 -11.73 25.29 -1.00
C GLY A 69 -10.74 24.29 -0.38
N ASN A 70 -10.99 22.98 -0.45
CA ASN A 70 -10.07 21.96 0.05
C ASN A 70 -8.98 21.58 -0.98
N ASP A 71 -7.70 21.73 -0.61
CA ASP A 71 -6.52 21.46 -1.47
C ASP A 71 -6.08 19.98 -1.55
N ARG A 72 -6.88 19.05 -1.00
CA ARG A 72 -6.59 17.61 -1.10
C ARG A 72 -6.73 17.13 -2.55
N ASN A 73 -5.65 16.61 -3.11
CA ASN A 73 -5.60 16.02 -4.46
C ASN A 73 -5.23 14.52 -4.44
N TRP A 74 -5.70 13.78 -5.44
CA TRP A 74 -5.43 12.35 -5.62
C TRP A 74 -4.52 12.04 -6.81
N ARG A 75 -3.75 13.01 -7.30
CA ARG A 75 -2.85 12.86 -8.47
C ARG A 75 -1.85 11.72 -8.31
N HIS A 76 -1.37 11.49 -7.09
CA HIS A 76 -0.49 10.37 -6.72
C HIS A 76 -1.10 8.95 -6.93
N VAL A 77 -2.40 8.84 -7.15
CA VAL A 77 -3.10 7.55 -7.38
C VAL A 77 -3.07 7.16 -8.86
N VAL A 78 -2.97 8.14 -9.76
CA VAL A 78 -2.95 7.96 -11.22
C VAL A 78 -1.72 7.15 -11.60
N ASP A 79 -1.94 6.10 -12.40
CA ASP A 79 -0.90 5.22 -12.93
C ASP A 79 0.06 4.57 -11.91
N ALA A 80 -0.26 4.64 -10.61
CA ALA A 80 0.57 4.13 -9.51
C ALA A 80 0.85 2.61 -9.56
N ARG A 81 0.11 1.84 -10.39
CA ARG A 81 0.37 0.42 -10.68
C ARG A 81 0.80 0.14 -12.14
N ALA A 82 1.04 1.16 -12.95
CA ALA A 82 1.47 1.03 -14.35
C ALA A 82 2.98 0.75 -14.50
N GLY A 83 3.79 1.11 -13.50
CA GLY A 83 5.24 1.00 -13.56
C GLY A 83 5.75 -0.44 -13.67
N PRO A 84 6.98 -0.66 -14.17
CA PRO A 84 7.64 -1.96 -14.17
C PRO A 84 7.63 -2.55 -12.76
N GLY A 85 6.95 -3.70 -12.59
CA GLY A 85 6.60 -4.19 -11.27
C GLY A 85 7.82 -4.42 -10.37
N ILE A 86 7.75 -3.95 -9.12
CA ILE A 86 8.81 -3.97 -8.08
C ILE A 86 9.31 -5.38 -7.67
N LYS A 87 8.91 -6.43 -8.38
CA LYS A 87 9.24 -7.85 -8.12
C LYS A 87 10.73 -8.21 -8.22
N SER A 88 11.63 -7.28 -8.56
CA SER A 88 13.04 -7.56 -8.81
C SER A 88 14.05 -6.54 -8.23
N LEU A 89 13.73 -5.80 -7.16
CA LEU A 89 14.73 -4.99 -6.44
C LEU A 89 15.42 -5.70 -5.25
N THR A 90 15.32 -7.03 -5.15
CA THR A 90 16.20 -7.83 -4.28
C THR A 90 17.61 -8.01 -4.88
N LYS A 91 17.82 -7.72 -6.17
CA LYS A 91 19.10 -8.04 -6.86
C LYS A 91 20.05 -6.88 -7.12
N PHE A 92 19.62 -5.61 -7.02
CA PHE A 92 20.48 -4.44 -7.32
C PHE A 92 20.37 -3.29 -6.32
N LYS A 93 20.76 -3.55 -5.06
CA LYS A 93 21.33 -2.51 -4.18
C LYS A 93 22.86 -2.49 -4.16
N ALA A 94 23.52 -3.25 -5.04
CA ALA A 94 24.87 -2.97 -5.51
C ALA A 94 24.88 -1.78 -6.50
N LYS A 95 24.28 -0.65 -6.11
CA LYS A 95 24.38 0.58 -6.90
C LYS A 95 25.67 1.27 -6.51
N ASN A 96 26.63 1.30 -7.42
CA ASN A 96 27.77 2.22 -7.37
C ASN A 96 27.22 3.65 -7.16
N LYS A 97 27.19 4.11 -5.91
CA LYS A 97 27.10 5.53 -5.59
C LYS A 97 28.47 6.11 -5.94
N ARG A 98 28.55 6.53 -7.20
CA ARG A 98 29.51 7.47 -7.81
C ARG A 98 30.59 7.99 -6.85
N LYS A 99 31.83 7.69 -7.19
CA LYS A 99 32.96 8.62 -7.06
C LYS A 99 33.78 8.47 -8.34
N LEU A 100 34.25 9.52 -9.01
CA LEU A 100 34.61 10.91 -8.63
C LEU A 100 35.31 11.07 -7.24
N LYS A 101 36.65 11.16 -7.12
CA LYS A 101 37.64 11.90 -7.96
C LYS A 101 37.74 11.53 -9.44
N ASP A 102 38.06 10.32 -9.84
CA ASP A 102 37.51 9.03 -9.41
C ASP A 102 37.70 8.42 -7.99
N LYS A 103 36.66 7.66 -7.60
CA LYS A 103 36.65 6.48 -6.70
C LYS A 103 37.05 6.64 -5.20
N PRO A 104 36.99 5.55 -4.38
CA PRO A 104 36.53 5.63 -2.98
C PRO A 104 37.72 5.58 -1.98
N ASP A 105 37.55 5.53 -0.64
CA ASP A 105 37.03 4.39 0.13
C ASP A 105 36.88 4.73 1.64
N LYS A 106 36.27 3.81 2.39
CA LYS A 106 36.26 3.67 3.87
C LYS A 106 35.52 4.75 4.67
N PHE A 107 34.27 4.45 5.01
CA PHE A 107 33.81 4.68 6.37
C PHE A 107 33.04 3.45 6.88
N ALA A 108 33.66 2.73 7.81
CA ALA A 108 33.09 1.52 8.38
C ALA A 108 31.91 1.86 9.30
N LYS A 109 30.82 1.08 9.19
CA LYS A 109 29.80 1.02 10.24
C LYS A 109 29.77 -0.41 10.79
N LYS A 110 30.20 -0.54 12.06
CA LYS A 110 30.20 -1.79 12.81
C LYS A 110 28.78 -2.38 12.79
N LYS A 111 28.66 -3.66 12.41
CA LYS A 111 27.42 -4.43 12.62
C LYS A 111 27.46 -4.97 14.04
N HIS A 112 26.38 -4.82 14.78
CA HIS A 112 26.16 -5.58 16.01
C HIS A 112 25.91 -7.04 15.61
N VAL A 113 26.90 -7.91 15.82
CA VAL A 113 26.79 -9.34 15.54
C VAL A 113 26.15 -10.00 16.75
N TYR A 114 24.92 -10.47 16.61
CA TYR A 114 24.35 -11.42 17.56
C TYR A 114 25.01 -12.78 17.29
N VAL A 115 26.07 -13.08 18.04
CA VAL A 115 26.66 -14.42 18.08
C VAL A 115 25.74 -15.28 18.95
N LYS A 116 25.13 -16.30 18.35
CA LYS A 116 24.37 -17.31 19.08
C LYS A 116 25.35 -18.37 19.59
N THR A 117 25.77 -18.27 20.84
CA THR A 117 26.54 -19.31 21.52
C THR A 117 25.61 -20.42 22.01
N GLU A 118 26.04 -21.68 21.91
CA GLU A 118 25.24 -22.86 22.20
C GLU A 118 25.30 -23.23 23.70
N ALA A 119 25.09 -22.24 24.57
CA ALA A 119 25.36 -22.32 26.02
C ALA A 119 24.18 -21.89 26.91
N ASP A 120 22.95 -22.00 26.41
CA ASP A 120 21.72 -21.72 27.16
C ASP A 120 20.67 -22.81 26.90
N ARG A 121 21.02 -24.03 27.32
CA ARG A 121 20.03 -24.99 27.80
C ARG A 121 19.78 -24.64 29.27
N GLU A 122 18.55 -24.29 29.59
CA GLU A 122 17.70 -24.84 30.66
C GLU A 122 16.55 -23.85 30.96
N GLN A 123 15.35 -24.41 31.18
CA GLN A 123 14.23 -23.79 31.91
C GLN A 123 13.52 -22.52 31.36
N SER A 124 12.52 -22.72 30.51
CA SER A 124 11.48 -21.72 30.23
C SER A 124 10.49 -21.58 31.40
N PRO A 125 10.24 -20.38 31.96
CA PRO A 125 9.10 -20.14 32.85
C PRO A 125 7.82 -19.92 32.02
N SER A 126 6.74 -20.60 32.41
CA SER A 126 5.40 -20.37 31.86
C SER A 126 4.81 -19.06 32.39
N ILE A 127 4.32 -18.19 31.50
CA ILE A 127 3.45 -17.06 31.84
C ILE A 127 2.17 -17.13 31.01
N SER A 128 1.04 -17.04 31.69
CA SER A 128 -0.30 -17.34 31.16
C SER A 128 -0.97 -16.16 30.43
N ASP A 129 -1.99 -16.50 29.65
CA ASP A 129 -2.96 -15.56 29.07
C ASP A 129 -3.67 -14.72 30.15
N ASP A 130 -3.58 -13.39 30.04
CA ASP A 130 -4.49 -12.44 30.69
C ASP A 130 -4.64 -11.16 29.86
N LEU A 131 -5.48 -11.22 28.81
CA LEU A 131 -5.81 -10.05 27.97
C LEU A 131 -7.31 -9.70 27.99
N ASN A 132 -7.94 -9.78 29.17
CA ASN A 132 -9.35 -9.39 29.40
C ASN A 132 -9.52 -8.02 30.09
N GLY A 133 -8.57 -7.09 29.91
CA GLY A 133 -8.54 -5.78 30.59
C GLY A 133 -8.83 -4.53 29.75
N TRP A 134 -9.03 -4.64 28.43
CA TRP A 134 -9.04 -3.49 27.51
C TRP A 134 -10.28 -3.34 26.60
N LEU A 135 -11.40 -3.99 26.95
CA LEU A 135 -12.70 -3.78 26.28
C LEU A 135 -13.80 -3.16 27.16
N ASN A 136 -13.61 -3.05 28.47
CA ASN A 136 -14.63 -2.58 29.44
C ASN A 136 -14.43 -1.13 29.90
N ARG A 137 -14.23 -0.17 28.96
CA ARG A 137 -14.07 1.26 29.32
C ARG A 137 -14.70 2.30 28.39
N ASN A 138 -15.48 1.92 27.37
CA ASN A 138 -16.12 2.88 26.44
C ASN A 138 -17.55 2.49 26.02
N PHE A 139 -18.36 1.94 26.94
CA PHE A 139 -19.82 1.87 26.79
C PHE A 139 -20.49 2.07 28.14
N ALA A 140 -20.48 3.33 28.60
CA ALA A 140 -21.21 3.80 29.76
C ALA A 140 -21.76 5.20 29.44
N SER A 141 -22.92 5.23 28.78
CA SER A 141 -23.84 6.37 28.72
C SER A 141 -25.21 5.89 28.26
#